data_AF-A0A7K4N258-F1
#
_entry.id   AF-A0A7K4N258-F1
#
_cell.length_a   1.000
_cell.length_b   1.000
_cell.length_c   1.000
_cell.angle_alpha   90.00
_cell.angle_beta   90.00
_cell.angle_gamma   90.00
#
_symmetry.space_group_name_H-M   'P 1'
#
loop_
_entity.id
_entity.type
_entity.pdbx_description
1 polymer ?
#
loop_
_entity_poly.entity_id
_entity_poly.type
_entity_poly.pdbx_seq_one_letter_code
_entity_poly.pdbx_strand_id
1 'polypeptide(L)'
;MKIKGEMAAFALIIGFLGIYFSSAFVRLEIFGAISVIILSSIGVSILISKILKEEHKPTSVVTKISFLAIVVALLVVPMAYPEKLNWTNSNSGTPISILNSGTHFDISTNDWSDAMQWLKENTPEDAVIAAWWDYGYWISTLGERKTLADNSTLIDWQIRKLASMFMSTPDHAWQILTSDAETDVGSYYVSLPDDILYPTRQLDYVYDPKQNKLDGFKGWKDNSSPEKIYDPDIADKYPTLFDYWESELYISPPVITGLDADYVLINLAAEKLSEDNILDLYTLMQMGGDETKAFWFLKIADLRVLDYYNQELSGYTDKFWNETLFAKLIPFTPILYVDPDNPELQSETFKPGYVTIYLKDIKFPLDEQGPFQLVYVSPSFERDDTGPLTGPLIYKINKEYNPNQ
;
A
#
# COMPACT_ATOMS: atom_id res chain seq x y z
N MET A 1 -15.71 -42.11 26.55
CA MET A 1 -16.72 -41.68 25.54
C MET A 1 -16.40 -42.45 24.26
N LYS A 2 -17.38 -43.05 23.57
CA LYS A 2 -17.11 -43.78 22.32
C LYS A 2 -17.28 -42.79 21.16
N ILE A 3 -16.18 -42.26 20.63
CA ILE A 3 -16.21 -41.37 19.47
C ILE A 3 -16.55 -42.23 18.24
N LYS A 4 -17.53 -41.80 17.43
CA LYS A 4 -17.87 -42.49 16.17
C LYS A 4 -16.69 -42.36 15.19
N GLY A 5 -16.38 -43.43 14.46
CA GLY A 5 -15.23 -43.45 13.54
C GLY A 5 -15.24 -42.31 12.53
N GLU A 6 -16.41 -41.97 11.99
CA GLU A 6 -16.60 -40.84 11.06
C GLU A 6 -16.24 -39.49 11.69
N MET A 7 -16.60 -39.27 12.96
CA MET A 7 -16.28 -38.03 13.68
C MET A 7 -14.78 -37.94 14.00
N ALA A 8 -14.13 -39.06 14.28
CA ALA A 8 -12.69 -39.11 14.48
C ALA A 8 -11.94 -38.83 13.18
N ALA A 9 -12.39 -39.40 12.06
CA ALA A 9 -11.82 -39.12 10.74
C ALA A 9 -11.98 -37.64 10.38
N PHE A 10 -13.16 -37.06 10.56
CA PHE A 10 -13.40 -35.63 10.35
C PHE A 10 -12.45 -34.75 11.19
N ALA A 11 -12.35 -35.02 12.50
CA ALA A 11 -11.49 -34.24 13.40
C ALA A 11 -10.00 -34.32 13.00
N LEU A 12 -9.54 -35.51 12.59
CA LEU A 12 -8.16 -35.68 12.12
C LEU A 12 -7.91 -34.95 10.80
N ILE A 13 -8.84 -35.02 9.84
CA ILE A 13 -8.73 -34.32 8.55
C ILE A 13 -8.64 -32.81 8.77
N ILE A 14 -9.58 -32.23 9.55
CA ILE A 14 -9.54 -30.81 9.90
C ILE A 14 -8.24 -30.47 10.64
N GLY A 15 -7.84 -31.32 11.59
CA GLY A 15 -6.58 -31.22 12.31
C GLY A 15 -5.36 -31.04 11.39
N PHE A 16 -5.14 -32.01 10.52
CA PHE A 16 -4.00 -32.01 9.59
C PHE A 16 -4.07 -30.88 8.57
N LEU A 17 -5.25 -30.61 8.00
CA LEU A 17 -5.42 -29.52 7.03
C LEU A 17 -5.17 -28.16 7.67
N GLY A 18 -5.70 -27.92 8.87
CA GLY A 18 -5.49 -26.64 9.56
C GLY A 18 -4.03 -26.40 9.87
N ILE A 19 -3.29 -27.41 10.37
CA ILE A 19 -1.84 -27.31 10.62
C ILE A 19 -1.09 -27.00 9.33
N TYR A 20 -1.44 -27.68 8.22
CA TYR A 20 -0.81 -27.46 6.92
C TYR A 20 -1.07 -26.05 6.40
N PHE A 21 -2.31 -25.58 6.43
CA PHE A 21 -2.64 -24.23 5.95
C PHE A 21 -2.01 -23.15 6.82
N SER A 22 -2.03 -23.31 8.16
CA SER A 22 -1.42 -22.35 9.08
C SER A 22 0.10 -22.30 8.95
N SER A 23 0.77 -23.41 8.58
CA SER A 23 2.22 -23.42 8.39
C SER A 23 2.65 -22.84 7.04
N ALA A 24 1.77 -22.84 6.04
CA ALA A 24 2.05 -22.29 4.72
C ALA A 24 1.85 -20.76 4.65
N PHE A 25 0.83 -20.22 5.32
CA PHE A 25 0.50 -18.80 5.28
C PHE A 25 0.00 -18.29 6.64
N VAL A 26 0.58 -17.18 7.11
CA VAL A 26 0.19 -16.53 8.39
C VAL A 26 -1.30 -16.18 8.41
N ARG A 27 -1.86 -15.65 7.32
CA ARG A 27 -3.29 -15.30 7.25
C ARG A 27 -4.23 -16.51 7.38
N LEU A 28 -3.74 -17.71 7.06
CA LEU A 28 -4.49 -18.96 7.19
C LEU A 28 -4.34 -19.58 8.59
N GLU A 29 -3.65 -18.93 9.52
CA GLU A 29 -3.55 -19.36 10.92
C GLU A 29 -4.92 -19.45 11.60
N ILE A 30 -5.92 -18.70 11.11
CA ILE A 30 -7.31 -18.84 11.55
C ILE A 30 -7.84 -20.28 11.39
N PHE A 31 -7.44 -20.99 10.34
CA PHE A 31 -7.79 -22.41 10.16
C PHE A 31 -7.01 -23.31 11.11
N GLY A 32 -5.75 -22.98 11.39
CA GLY A 32 -4.97 -23.62 12.44
C GLY A 32 -5.62 -23.50 13.81
N ALA A 33 -6.14 -22.31 14.16
CA ALA A 33 -6.85 -22.07 15.41
C ALA A 33 -8.10 -22.95 15.54
N ILE A 34 -8.92 -23.06 14.48
CA ILE A 34 -10.10 -23.96 14.47
C ILE A 34 -9.67 -25.41 14.74
N SER A 35 -8.59 -25.86 14.10
CA SER A 35 -8.05 -27.21 14.28
C SER A 35 -7.54 -27.46 15.70
N VAL A 36 -6.83 -26.50 16.27
CA VAL A 36 -6.37 -26.57 17.67
C VAL A 36 -7.56 -26.62 18.62
N ILE A 37 -8.59 -25.79 18.42
CA ILE A 37 -9.80 -25.79 19.26
C ILE A 37 -10.47 -27.18 19.25
N ILE A 38 -10.67 -27.78 18.07
CA ILE A 38 -11.34 -29.08 17.94
C ILE A 38 -10.50 -30.20 18.57
N LEU A 39 -9.23 -30.33 18.17
CA LEU A 39 -8.36 -31.41 18.64
C LEU A 39 -8.07 -31.29 20.14
N SER A 40 -7.82 -30.09 20.64
CA SER A 40 -7.56 -29.85 22.06
C SER A 40 -8.81 -30.14 22.89
N SER A 41 -10.00 -29.75 22.43
CA SER A 41 -11.27 -30.06 23.12
C SER A 41 -11.52 -31.56 23.20
N ILE A 42 -11.27 -32.30 22.11
CA ILE A 42 -11.37 -33.76 22.10
C ILE A 42 -10.33 -34.38 23.06
N GLY A 43 -9.08 -33.93 22.99
CA GLY A 43 -8.00 -34.41 23.85
C GLY A 43 -8.28 -34.21 25.33
N VAL A 44 -8.69 -33.01 25.72
CA VAL A 44 -9.08 -32.66 27.10
C VAL A 44 -10.30 -33.48 27.54
N SER A 45 -11.30 -33.64 26.68
CA SER A 45 -12.49 -34.45 26.98
C SER A 45 -12.14 -35.93 27.24
N ILE A 46 -11.28 -36.52 26.40
CA ILE A 46 -10.79 -37.90 26.58
C ILE A 46 -10.05 -38.01 27.92
N LEU A 47 -9.13 -37.08 28.20
CA LEU A 47 -8.31 -37.04 29.42
C LEU A 47 -9.19 -36.97 30.68
N ILE A 48 -10.15 -36.05 30.72
CA ILE A 48 -11.12 -35.90 31.82
C ILE A 48 -11.96 -37.16 31.98
N SER A 49 -12.49 -37.71 30.88
CA SER A 49 -13.35 -38.90 30.94
C SER A 49 -12.62 -40.13 31.47
N LYS A 50 -11.32 -40.26 31.19
CA LYS A 50 -10.48 -41.38 31.64
C LYS A 50 -10.19 -41.32 33.14
N ILE A 51 -10.11 -40.13 33.72
CA ILE A 51 -9.82 -39.93 35.14
C ILE A 51 -11.10 -39.97 35.99
N LEU A 52 -12.23 -39.50 35.45
CA LEU A 52 -13.50 -39.51 36.17
C LEU A 52 -14.19 -40.89 36.17
N LYS A 53 -14.01 -41.71 35.13
CA LYS A 53 -14.62 -43.05 35.02
C LYS A 53 -13.78 -44.12 35.74
N GLU A 54 -14.43 -44.92 36.57
CA GLU A 54 -13.81 -45.94 37.44
C GLU A 54 -13.56 -47.29 36.74
N GLU A 55 -13.17 -47.29 35.47
CA GLU A 55 -13.15 -48.55 34.71
C GLU A 55 -12.02 -49.51 35.13
N HIS A 56 -10.92 -49.07 35.75
CA HIS A 56 -9.75 -49.95 35.99
C HIS A 56 -9.09 -49.87 37.38
N LYS A 57 -9.53 -48.99 38.30
CA LYS A 57 -9.18 -48.93 39.75
C LYS A 57 -9.88 -47.70 40.37
N PRO A 58 -10.35 -47.74 41.64
CA PRO A 58 -10.91 -46.56 42.29
C PRO A 58 -9.80 -45.55 42.54
N THR A 59 -9.69 -44.55 41.65
CA THR A 59 -8.85 -43.38 41.88
C THR A 59 -9.41 -42.59 43.05
N SER A 60 -8.55 -42.20 44.00
CA SER A 60 -8.98 -41.43 45.17
C SER A 60 -9.70 -40.14 44.74
N VAL A 61 -10.72 -39.74 45.51
CA VAL A 61 -11.47 -38.49 45.28
C VAL A 61 -10.51 -37.29 45.23
N VAL A 62 -9.47 -37.31 46.06
CA VAL A 62 -8.41 -36.29 46.09
C VAL A 62 -7.72 -36.18 44.73
N THR A 63 -7.32 -37.30 44.12
CA THR A 63 -6.67 -37.31 42.81
C THR A 63 -7.56 -36.72 41.70
N LYS A 64 -8.87 -37.02 41.71
CA LYS A 64 -9.83 -36.48 40.73
C LYS A 64 -9.94 -34.95 40.86
N ILE A 65 -10.05 -34.45 42.10
CA ILE A 65 -10.13 -33.01 42.40
C ILE A 65 -8.84 -32.29 42.01
N SER A 66 -7.68 -32.83 42.40
CA SER A 66 -6.37 -32.24 42.07
C SER A 66 -6.15 -32.17 40.56
N PHE A 67 -6.50 -33.22 39.82
CA PHE A 67 -6.38 -33.22 38.36
C PHE A 67 -7.24 -32.13 37.72
N LEU A 68 -8.52 -32.03 38.11
CA LEU A 68 -9.42 -31.01 37.57
C LEU A 68 -8.93 -29.60 37.90
N ALA A 69 -8.48 -29.38 39.13
CA ALA A 69 -7.91 -28.10 39.55
C ALA A 69 -6.68 -27.71 38.73
N ILE A 70 -5.79 -28.66 38.40
CA ILE A 70 -4.62 -28.41 37.55
C ILE A 70 -5.04 -28.03 36.12
N VAL A 71 -5.99 -28.75 35.52
CA VAL A 71 -6.48 -28.42 34.17
C VAL A 71 -7.09 -27.02 34.14
N VAL A 72 -7.93 -26.68 35.13
CA VAL A 72 -8.51 -25.34 35.24
C VAL A 72 -7.42 -24.29 35.43
N ALA A 73 -6.43 -24.54 36.29
CA ALA A 73 -5.31 -23.63 36.49
C ALA A 73 -4.51 -23.41 35.20
N LEU A 74 -4.22 -24.46 34.42
CA LEU A 74 -3.50 -24.34 33.14
C LEU A 74 -4.26 -23.53 32.09
N LEU A 75 -5.60 -23.51 32.13
CA LEU A 75 -6.42 -22.72 31.22
C LEU A 75 -6.59 -21.27 31.68
N VAL A 76 -6.71 -21.04 32.99
CA VAL A 76 -7.01 -19.72 33.56
C VAL A 76 -5.76 -18.89 33.80
N VAL A 77 -4.65 -19.48 34.23
CA VAL A 77 -3.43 -18.74 34.58
C VAL A 77 -2.89 -17.91 33.39
N PRO A 78 -2.79 -18.43 32.16
CA PRO A 78 -2.32 -17.64 31.01
C PRO A 78 -3.25 -16.49 30.62
N MET A 79 -4.53 -16.54 31.03
CA MET A 79 -5.48 -15.45 30.80
C MET A 79 -5.28 -14.29 31.78
N ALA A 80 -4.64 -14.52 32.93
CA ALA A 80 -4.47 -13.51 33.99
C ALA A 80 -3.01 -13.09 34.21
N TYR A 81 -2.04 -13.94 33.88
CA TYR A 81 -0.62 -13.70 34.14
C TYR A 81 0.24 -13.83 32.87
N PRO A 82 1.21 -12.93 32.65
CA PRO A 82 1.52 -11.74 33.45
C PRO A 82 0.48 -10.62 33.28
N GLU A 83 0.25 -9.82 34.33
CA GLU A 83 -0.87 -8.85 34.42
C GLU A 83 -0.93 -7.85 33.26
N LYS A 84 0.23 -7.45 32.74
CA LYS A 84 0.34 -6.44 31.67
C LYS A 84 0.21 -7.01 30.25
N LEU A 85 0.59 -8.27 30.03
CA LEU A 85 0.71 -8.90 28.71
C LEU A 85 0.31 -10.37 28.82
N ASN A 86 -1.00 -10.59 28.94
CA ASN A 86 -1.61 -11.92 28.98
C ASN A 86 -2.41 -12.18 27.69
N TRP A 87 -3.00 -13.38 27.58
CA TRP A 87 -3.73 -13.76 26.37
C TRP A 87 -5.01 -12.96 26.10
N THR A 88 -5.58 -12.25 27.07
CA THR A 88 -6.79 -11.44 26.86
C THR A 88 -6.49 -10.01 26.47
N ASN A 89 -5.32 -9.49 26.87
CA ASN A 89 -4.96 -8.08 26.73
C ASN A 89 -3.74 -7.86 25.83
N SER A 90 -3.33 -8.87 25.05
CA SER A 90 -2.15 -8.83 24.18
C SER A 90 -2.21 -7.71 23.13
N ASN A 91 -3.41 -7.31 22.72
CA ASN A 91 -3.65 -6.19 21.80
C ASN A 91 -4.18 -4.93 22.51
N SER A 92 -4.13 -4.90 23.85
CA SER A 92 -4.60 -3.73 24.60
C SER A 92 -3.65 -2.57 24.35
N GLY A 93 -4.20 -1.44 23.89
CA GLY A 93 -3.42 -0.23 23.61
C GLY A 93 -2.91 -0.12 22.18
N THR A 94 -3.07 -1.14 21.33
CA THR A 94 -2.79 -1.00 19.90
C THR A 94 -3.98 -0.32 19.21
N PRO A 95 -3.81 0.90 18.66
CA PRO A 95 -4.87 1.59 17.94
C PRO A 95 -5.28 0.79 16.68
N ILE A 96 -6.55 0.92 16.29
CA ILE A 96 -7.01 0.39 14.99
C ILE A 96 -6.36 1.16 13.84
N SER A 97 -6.19 0.52 12.68
CA SER A 97 -5.36 1.05 11.58
C SER A 97 -5.73 2.45 11.09
N ILE A 98 -7.00 2.83 11.12
CA ILE A 98 -7.41 4.18 10.70
C ILE A 98 -6.97 5.26 11.70
N LEU A 99 -6.89 4.92 12.99
CA LEU A 99 -6.48 5.85 14.04
C LEU A 99 -4.96 5.98 14.15
N ASN A 100 -4.18 5.06 13.57
CA ASN A 100 -2.71 5.18 13.53
C ASN A 100 -2.17 5.38 12.11
N SER A 101 -3.04 5.63 11.13
CA SER A 101 -2.70 5.76 9.71
C SER A 101 -1.99 4.55 9.09
N GLY A 102 -2.15 3.36 9.69
CA GLY A 102 -1.41 2.16 9.29
C GLY A 102 0.07 2.18 9.69
N THR A 103 0.47 3.06 10.62
CA THR A 103 1.87 3.19 11.06
C THR A 103 2.19 2.34 12.28
N HIS A 104 3.48 2.17 12.54
CA HIS A 104 4.06 1.47 13.69
C HIS A 104 4.34 2.37 14.89
N PHE A 105 3.87 3.63 14.89
CA PHE A 105 4.08 4.54 16.01
C PHE A 105 3.18 4.24 17.22
N ASP A 106 2.23 3.31 17.10
CA ASP A 106 1.27 2.93 18.15
C ASP A 106 0.53 4.13 18.80
N ILE A 107 0.36 5.20 18.03
CA ILE A 107 -0.40 6.40 18.41
C ILE A 107 -1.81 6.37 17.85
N SER A 108 -2.75 6.94 18.60
CA SER A 108 -4.12 7.16 18.15
C SER A 108 -4.31 8.64 17.81
N THR A 109 -4.68 8.92 16.57
CA THR A 109 -4.95 10.25 16.02
C THR A 109 -6.26 10.23 15.24
N ASN A 110 -6.75 11.42 14.90
CA ASN A 110 -7.92 11.59 14.03
C ASN A 110 -7.53 12.02 12.61
N ASP A 111 -6.23 11.95 12.24
CA ASP A 111 -5.69 12.54 11.02
C ASP A 111 -6.40 12.04 9.74
N TRP A 112 -6.63 10.73 9.63
CA TRP A 112 -7.37 10.19 8.49
C TRP A 112 -8.84 10.61 8.47
N SER A 113 -9.52 10.59 9.60
CA SER A 113 -10.93 10.99 9.68
C SER A 113 -11.10 12.47 9.31
N ASP A 114 -10.21 13.32 9.80
CA ASP A 114 -10.17 14.76 9.51
C ASP A 114 -9.92 15.02 8.02
N ALA A 115 -8.92 14.34 7.43
CA ALA A 115 -8.61 14.48 6.02
C ALA A 115 -9.72 14.00 5.08
N MET A 116 -10.37 12.88 5.42
CA MET A 116 -11.50 12.38 4.64
C MET A 116 -12.70 13.32 4.75
N GLN A 117 -12.95 13.90 5.93
CA GLN A 117 -13.97 14.95 6.08
C GLN A 117 -13.62 16.18 5.24
N TRP A 118 -12.35 16.61 5.26
CA TRP A 118 -11.89 17.73 4.45
C TRP A 118 -12.11 17.46 2.95
N LEU A 119 -11.74 16.27 2.45
CA LEU A 119 -12.00 15.88 1.05
C LEU A 119 -13.48 15.99 0.72
N LYS A 120 -14.34 15.45 1.59
CA LYS A 120 -15.79 15.43 1.40
C LYS A 120 -16.41 16.82 1.35
N GLU A 121 -15.91 17.76 2.15
CA GLU A 121 -16.49 19.09 2.31
C GLU A 121 -15.87 20.16 1.38
N ASN A 122 -14.61 19.97 0.95
CA ASN A 122 -13.82 21.02 0.28
C ASN A 122 -13.42 20.69 -1.18
N THR A 123 -13.84 19.54 -1.71
CA THR A 123 -13.58 19.16 -3.11
C THR A 123 -14.89 18.91 -3.87
N PRO A 124 -14.94 19.01 -5.21
CA PRO A 124 -16.11 18.62 -6.00
C PRO A 124 -16.53 17.16 -5.76
N GLU A 125 -17.82 16.85 -5.77
CA GLU A 125 -18.33 15.47 -5.51
C GLU A 125 -17.79 14.43 -6.50
N ASP A 126 -17.50 14.85 -7.73
CA ASP A 126 -17.00 14.00 -8.80
C ASP A 126 -15.48 13.95 -8.89
N ALA A 127 -14.77 14.62 -7.97
CA ALA A 127 -13.31 14.70 -7.95
C ALA A 127 -12.66 13.33 -7.81
N VAL A 128 -11.55 13.16 -8.54
CA VAL A 128 -10.78 11.92 -8.61
C VAL A 128 -9.48 12.07 -7.82
N ILE A 129 -9.29 11.17 -6.84
CA ILE A 129 -8.13 11.17 -5.95
C ILE A 129 -7.15 10.07 -6.38
N ALA A 130 -5.96 10.49 -6.81
CA ALA A 130 -4.82 9.62 -7.04
C ALA A 130 -4.12 9.33 -5.70
N ALA A 131 -4.13 8.08 -5.27
CA ALA A 131 -3.50 7.63 -4.03
C ALA A 131 -2.98 6.21 -4.21
N TRP A 132 -2.12 5.76 -3.29
CA TRP A 132 -1.77 4.35 -3.24
C TRP A 132 -3.01 3.48 -2.94
N TRP A 133 -3.04 2.28 -3.50
CA TRP A 133 -4.23 1.40 -3.48
C TRP A 133 -4.67 0.99 -2.08
N ASP A 134 -3.77 1.04 -1.10
CA ASP A 134 -4.05 0.74 0.32
C ASP A 134 -5.16 1.62 0.92
N TYR A 135 -5.41 2.81 0.36
CA TYR A 135 -6.32 3.80 0.95
C TYR A 135 -7.64 3.94 0.17
N GLY A 136 -7.83 3.21 -0.93
CA GLY A 136 -8.96 3.42 -1.83
C GLY A 136 -10.32 3.22 -1.15
N TYR A 137 -10.43 2.25 -0.22
CA TYR A 137 -11.65 2.09 0.57
C TYR A 137 -11.91 3.24 1.54
N TRP A 138 -10.89 3.85 2.14
CA TRP A 138 -11.08 5.00 3.03
C TRP A 138 -11.52 6.23 2.24
N ILE A 139 -10.88 6.49 1.10
CA ILE A 139 -11.24 7.60 0.20
C ILE A 139 -12.69 7.46 -0.29
N SER A 140 -13.07 6.28 -0.78
CA SER A 140 -14.41 6.06 -1.34
C SER A 140 -15.52 6.04 -0.28
N THR A 141 -15.27 5.47 0.90
CA THR A 141 -16.31 5.31 1.93
C THR A 141 -16.43 6.49 2.89
N LEU A 142 -15.32 7.12 3.27
CA LEU A 142 -15.29 8.23 4.22
C LEU A 142 -15.19 9.58 3.51
N GLY A 143 -14.31 9.66 2.51
CA GLY A 143 -14.14 10.86 1.70
C GLY A 143 -15.26 11.07 0.67
N GLU A 144 -16.02 10.01 0.35
CA GLU A 144 -17.07 10.01 -0.68
C GLU A 144 -16.56 10.61 -2.00
N ARG A 145 -15.34 10.23 -2.41
CA ARG A 145 -14.72 10.63 -3.67
C ARG A 145 -14.28 9.42 -4.49
N LYS A 146 -14.11 9.62 -5.80
CA LYS A 146 -13.58 8.61 -6.69
C LYS A 146 -12.10 8.39 -6.39
N THR A 147 -11.64 7.16 -6.52
CA THR A 147 -10.23 6.81 -6.39
C THR A 147 -9.78 5.98 -7.58
N LEU A 148 -8.52 6.11 -7.96
CA LEU A 148 -7.94 5.43 -9.13
C LEU A 148 -7.61 3.96 -8.87
N ALA A 149 -7.44 3.55 -7.61
CA ALA A 149 -7.16 2.16 -7.23
C ALA A 149 -7.66 1.89 -5.81
N ASP A 150 -7.95 0.63 -5.52
CA ASP A 150 -8.44 0.21 -4.21
C ASP A 150 -7.78 -1.08 -3.69
N ASN A 151 -8.13 -1.43 -2.45
CA ASN A 151 -7.58 -2.55 -1.71
C ASN A 151 -7.87 -3.94 -2.34
N SER A 152 -8.76 -4.02 -3.34
CA SER A 152 -9.06 -5.27 -4.02
C SER A 152 -8.02 -5.67 -5.07
N THR A 153 -7.24 -4.69 -5.55
CA THR A 153 -6.14 -4.86 -6.51
C THR A 153 -6.54 -5.68 -7.74
N LEU A 154 -7.75 -5.47 -8.27
CA LEU A 154 -8.26 -6.25 -9.41
C LEU A 154 -7.67 -5.83 -10.77
N ILE A 155 -7.03 -4.66 -10.83
CA ILE A 155 -6.52 -4.07 -12.06
C ILE A 155 -5.02 -3.74 -11.89
N ASP A 156 -4.18 -4.73 -12.18
CA ASP A 156 -2.72 -4.64 -11.96
C ASP A 156 -2.07 -3.47 -12.74
N TRP A 157 -2.48 -3.27 -14.00
CA TRP A 157 -1.92 -2.21 -14.84
C TRP A 157 -2.24 -0.81 -14.30
N GLN A 158 -3.36 -0.64 -13.60
CA GLN A 158 -3.74 0.64 -12.98
C GLN A 158 -2.83 0.95 -11.77
N ILE A 159 -2.52 -0.06 -10.96
CA ILE A 159 -1.55 0.08 -9.86
C ILE A 159 -0.15 0.39 -10.42
N ARG A 160 0.22 -0.25 -11.54
CA ARG A 160 1.47 0.07 -12.24
C ARG A 160 1.52 1.52 -12.70
N LYS A 161 0.46 2.03 -13.32
CA LYS A 161 0.41 3.45 -13.73
C LYS A 161 0.64 4.38 -12.54
N LEU A 162 0.01 4.11 -11.39
CA LEU A 162 0.22 4.91 -10.18
C LEU A 162 1.67 4.83 -9.67
N ALA A 163 2.25 3.62 -9.61
CA ALA A 163 3.64 3.43 -9.22
C ALA A 163 4.61 4.17 -10.15
N SER A 164 4.46 4.00 -11.48
CA SER A 164 5.29 4.68 -12.46
C SER A 164 5.09 6.20 -12.42
N MET A 165 3.86 6.68 -12.19
CA MET A 165 3.55 8.11 -12.04
C MET A 165 4.25 8.72 -10.82
N PHE A 166 4.20 8.06 -9.65
CA PHE A 166 4.90 8.51 -8.44
C PHE A 166 6.42 8.60 -8.64
N MET A 167 6.98 7.75 -9.49
CA MET A 167 8.41 7.68 -9.77
C MET A 167 8.85 8.51 -11.00
N SER A 168 7.92 9.12 -11.74
CA SER A 168 8.19 10.09 -12.82
C SER A 168 8.59 11.46 -12.26
N THR A 169 9.14 12.34 -13.10
CA THR A 169 9.38 13.75 -12.73
C THR A 169 8.08 14.50 -12.48
N PRO A 170 8.07 15.59 -11.69
CA PRO A 170 6.85 16.35 -11.43
C PRO A 170 6.09 16.77 -12.70
N ASP A 171 6.81 17.25 -13.72
CA ASP A 171 6.18 17.68 -14.98
C ASP A 171 5.59 16.52 -15.76
N HIS A 172 6.30 15.39 -15.81
CA HIS A 172 5.80 14.18 -16.46
C HIS A 172 4.60 13.59 -15.73
N ALA A 173 4.68 13.52 -14.39
CA ALA A 173 3.58 13.03 -13.57
C ALA A 173 2.36 13.95 -13.67
N TRP A 174 2.57 15.27 -13.76
CA TRP A 174 1.51 16.23 -14.06
C TRP A 174 0.83 15.91 -15.39
N GLN A 175 1.59 15.72 -16.49
CA GLN A 175 1.02 15.33 -17.80
C GLN A 175 0.20 14.03 -17.72
N ILE A 176 0.70 13.03 -16.99
CA ILE A 176 -0.01 11.76 -16.78
C ILE A 176 -1.33 11.98 -16.04
N LEU A 177 -1.30 12.78 -14.98
CA LEU A 177 -2.46 13.02 -14.10
C LEU A 177 -3.51 13.94 -14.71
N THR A 178 -3.12 14.89 -15.57
CA THR A 178 -4.05 15.83 -16.20
C THR A 178 -4.64 15.33 -17.52
N SER A 179 -3.97 14.38 -18.18
CA SER A 179 -4.48 13.77 -19.41
C SER A 179 -5.63 12.80 -19.11
N ASP A 180 -6.59 12.76 -20.03
CA ASP A 180 -7.75 11.88 -19.95
C ASP A 180 -7.36 10.39 -20.03
N ALA A 181 -8.30 9.51 -19.66
CA ALA A 181 -8.07 8.07 -19.58
C ALA A 181 -7.90 7.35 -20.94
N GLU A 182 -8.07 8.06 -22.06
CA GLU A 182 -7.98 7.53 -23.43
C GLU A 182 -6.72 8.05 -24.17
N THR A 183 -6.18 9.19 -23.73
CA THR A 183 -4.99 9.83 -24.29
C THR A 183 -3.72 9.07 -23.93
N ASP A 184 -2.94 8.69 -24.95
CA ASP A 184 -1.62 8.07 -24.80
C ASP A 184 -0.60 9.06 -24.22
N VAL A 185 -0.11 8.75 -23.03
CA VAL A 185 0.93 9.48 -22.30
C VAL A 185 2.13 8.57 -21.98
N GLY A 186 2.29 7.48 -22.74
CA GLY A 186 3.31 6.45 -22.52
C GLY A 186 4.73 7.01 -22.36
N SER A 187 5.06 8.08 -23.08
CA SER A 187 6.37 8.74 -23.03
C SER A 187 6.67 9.47 -21.72
N TYR A 188 5.65 9.79 -20.93
CA TYR A 188 5.80 10.52 -19.66
C TYR A 188 5.99 9.56 -18.48
N TYR A 189 5.60 8.29 -18.61
CA TYR A 189 5.89 7.29 -17.59
C TYR A 189 7.39 7.04 -17.49
N VAL A 190 7.91 6.95 -16.26
CA VAL A 190 9.32 6.64 -15.99
C VAL A 190 9.76 5.29 -16.59
N SER A 191 8.81 4.38 -16.76
CA SER A 191 8.99 3.06 -17.34
C SER A 191 7.67 2.54 -17.89
N LEU A 192 7.75 1.69 -18.91
CA LEU A 192 6.64 0.95 -19.48
C LEU A 192 6.87 -0.55 -19.26
N PRO A 193 5.82 -1.39 -19.21
CA PRO A 193 6.01 -2.84 -19.17
C PRO A 193 6.66 -3.33 -20.47
N ASP A 194 7.33 -4.48 -20.40
CA ASP A 194 7.88 -5.13 -21.57
C ASP A 194 6.78 -5.44 -22.60
N ASP A 195 5.55 -5.72 -22.18
CA ASP A 195 4.40 -5.91 -23.07
C ASP A 195 3.25 -4.99 -22.64
N ILE A 196 2.95 -3.94 -23.41
CA ILE A 196 1.84 -3.01 -23.08
C ILE A 196 0.45 -3.63 -23.32
N LEU A 197 0.33 -4.70 -24.11
CA LEU A 197 -0.94 -5.42 -24.31
C LEU A 197 -1.20 -6.40 -23.18
N TYR A 198 -0.14 -7.01 -22.64
CA TYR A 198 -0.20 -7.93 -21.51
C TYR A 198 0.80 -7.52 -20.43
N PRO A 199 0.49 -6.49 -19.62
CA PRO A 199 1.45 -5.86 -18.70
C PRO A 199 2.08 -6.78 -17.64
N THR A 200 1.49 -7.95 -17.39
CA THR A 200 1.98 -8.95 -16.44
C THR A 200 2.83 -10.05 -17.09
N ARG A 201 3.01 -10.03 -18.41
CA ARG A 201 3.78 -11.01 -19.17
C ARG A 201 5.22 -10.55 -19.33
N GLN A 202 6.16 -11.38 -18.89
CA GLN A 202 7.57 -11.21 -19.24
C GLN A 202 7.83 -11.78 -20.64
N LEU A 203 8.49 -11.00 -21.49
CA LEU A 203 8.86 -11.41 -22.85
C LEU A 203 10.37 -11.70 -22.92
N ASP A 204 10.72 -12.76 -23.67
CA ASP A 204 12.12 -13.07 -23.99
C ASP A 204 12.66 -12.26 -25.18
N TYR A 205 11.84 -11.37 -25.75
CA TYR A 205 12.17 -10.55 -26.92
C TYR A 205 11.74 -9.10 -26.74
N VAL A 206 12.37 -8.19 -27.50
CA VAL A 206 12.08 -6.76 -27.45
C VAL A 206 10.71 -6.48 -28.05
N TYR A 207 9.83 -5.88 -27.25
CA TYR A 207 8.53 -5.38 -27.70
C TYR A 207 8.70 -4.12 -28.55
N ASP A 208 8.15 -4.12 -29.77
CA ASP A 208 8.06 -2.94 -30.63
C ASP A 208 6.60 -2.44 -30.68
N PRO A 209 6.28 -1.32 -29.99
CA PRO A 209 4.95 -0.73 -30.00
C PRO A 209 4.44 -0.40 -31.41
N LYS A 210 5.34 0.00 -32.32
CA LYS A 210 4.96 0.35 -33.70
C LYS A 210 4.56 -0.88 -34.49
N GLN A 211 5.29 -1.98 -34.33
CA GLN A 211 4.98 -3.24 -35.00
C GLN A 211 3.62 -3.79 -34.56
N ASN A 212 3.31 -3.76 -33.26
CA ASN A 212 2.00 -4.20 -32.77
C ASN A 212 0.85 -3.32 -33.26
N LYS A 213 1.04 -1.99 -33.33
CA LYS A 213 0.04 -1.09 -33.90
C LYS A 213 -0.24 -1.41 -35.37
N LEU A 214 0.80 -1.72 -36.15
CA LEU A 214 0.68 -2.16 -37.53
C LEU A 214 0.01 -3.54 -37.66
N ASP A 215 0.32 -4.48 -36.77
CA ASP A 215 -0.30 -5.81 -36.74
C ASP A 215 -1.78 -5.73 -36.35
N GLY A 216 -2.13 -4.84 -35.41
CA GLY A 216 -3.51 -4.50 -35.05
C GLY A 216 -4.29 -3.93 -36.22
N PHE A 217 -3.70 -2.97 -36.95
CA PHE A 217 -4.29 -2.43 -38.18
C PHE A 217 -4.50 -3.53 -39.22
N LYS A 218 -3.52 -4.40 -39.43
CA LYS A 218 -3.61 -5.52 -40.37
C LYS A 218 -4.75 -6.47 -39.98
N GLY A 219 -4.85 -6.83 -38.69
CA GLY A 219 -5.93 -7.68 -38.17
C GLY A 219 -7.31 -7.06 -38.38
N TRP A 220 -7.46 -5.76 -38.10
CA TRP A 220 -8.71 -5.04 -38.38
C TRP A 220 -9.02 -4.97 -39.87
N LYS A 221 -8.02 -4.69 -40.71
CA LYS A 221 -8.16 -4.60 -42.16
C LYS A 221 -8.62 -5.91 -42.77
N ASP A 222 -8.03 -7.03 -42.34
CA ASP A 222 -8.32 -8.39 -42.81
C ASP A 222 -9.60 -8.99 -42.20
N ASN A 223 -10.17 -8.35 -41.17
CA ASN A 223 -11.43 -8.76 -40.57
C ASN A 223 -12.59 -8.58 -41.57
N SER A 224 -13.30 -9.67 -41.85
CA SER A 224 -14.46 -9.76 -42.76
C SER A 224 -15.78 -9.99 -42.01
N SER A 225 -15.77 -9.87 -40.68
CA SER A 225 -16.95 -10.06 -39.85
C SER A 225 -17.99 -8.96 -40.11
N PRO A 226 -19.30 -9.30 -40.10
CA PRO A 226 -20.37 -8.33 -40.31
C PRO A 226 -20.48 -7.25 -39.21
N GLU A 227 -19.80 -7.46 -38.08
CA GLU A 227 -19.72 -6.53 -36.93
C GLU A 227 -18.57 -5.52 -37.06
N LYS A 228 -17.80 -5.55 -38.16
CA LYS A 228 -16.69 -4.62 -38.38
C LYS A 228 -17.20 -3.18 -38.46
N ILE A 229 -16.76 -2.37 -37.50
CA ILE A 229 -17.00 -0.93 -37.49
C ILE A 229 -16.11 -0.31 -38.57
N TYR A 230 -16.75 0.26 -39.59
CA TYR A 230 -16.13 1.01 -40.68
C TYR A 230 -17.15 1.98 -41.28
N ASP A 231 -16.83 3.27 -41.28
CA ASP A 231 -17.64 4.31 -41.92
C ASP A 231 -16.86 4.91 -43.11
N PRO A 232 -17.32 4.66 -44.36
CA PRO A 232 -16.62 5.16 -45.55
C PRO A 232 -16.64 6.68 -45.68
N ASP A 233 -17.71 7.35 -45.23
CA ASP A 233 -17.86 8.81 -45.36
C ASP A 233 -16.94 9.56 -44.40
N ILE A 234 -16.60 8.92 -43.26
CA ILE A 234 -15.60 9.42 -42.32
C ILE A 234 -14.20 9.05 -42.81
N ALA A 235 -13.98 7.81 -43.25
CA ALA A 235 -12.67 7.34 -43.71
C ALA A 235 -12.11 8.14 -44.91
N ASP A 236 -12.97 8.58 -45.83
CA ASP A 236 -12.59 9.39 -46.98
C ASP A 236 -12.04 10.79 -46.61
N LYS A 237 -12.23 11.24 -45.35
CA LYS A 237 -11.66 12.49 -44.83
C LYS A 237 -10.21 12.35 -44.39
N TYR A 238 -9.71 11.12 -44.24
CA TYR A 238 -8.36 10.84 -43.77
C TYR A 238 -7.40 10.57 -44.94
N PRO A 239 -6.11 10.94 -44.84
CA PRO A 239 -5.14 10.74 -45.92
C PRO A 239 -4.92 9.27 -46.27
N THR A 240 -4.96 8.39 -45.27
CA THR A 240 -4.87 6.95 -45.46
C THR A 240 -5.87 6.21 -44.58
N LEU A 241 -6.18 4.96 -44.97
CA LEU A 241 -6.99 4.06 -44.14
C LEU A 241 -6.34 3.74 -42.79
N PHE A 242 -5.01 3.80 -42.72
CA PHE A 242 -4.28 3.66 -41.46
C PHE A 242 -4.54 4.86 -40.54
N ASP A 243 -4.49 6.09 -41.07
CA ASP A 243 -4.76 7.31 -40.28
C ASP A 243 -6.20 7.34 -39.77
N TYR A 244 -7.17 6.90 -40.59
CA TYR A 244 -8.56 6.70 -40.15
C TYR A 244 -8.64 5.69 -39.01
N TRP A 245 -8.05 4.51 -39.18
CA TRP A 245 -8.10 3.47 -38.15
C TRP A 245 -7.41 3.94 -36.86
N GLU A 246 -6.26 4.58 -36.98
CA GLU A 246 -5.49 5.11 -35.85
C GLU A 246 -6.24 6.21 -35.10
N SER A 247 -7.01 7.07 -35.79
CA SER A 247 -7.70 8.20 -35.17
C SER A 247 -9.09 7.84 -34.64
N GLU A 248 -9.82 6.97 -35.34
CA GLU A 248 -11.26 6.72 -35.07
C GLU A 248 -11.51 5.38 -34.39
N LEU A 249 -10.61 4.40 -34.53
CA LEU A 249 -10.87 3.01 -34.16
C LEU A 249 -9.82 2.40 -33.21
N TYR A 250 -8.61 2.95 -33.19
CA TYR A 250 -7.52 2.42 -32.37
C TYR A 250 -7.71 2.87 -30.92
N ILE A 251 -7.86 1.88 -30.04
CA ILE A 251 -7.93 2.09 -28.61
C ILE A 251 -6.55 1.80 -28.03
N SER A 252 -5.92 2.83 -27.45
CA SER A 252 -4.63 2.69 -26.78
C SER A 252 -4.73 1.72 -25.60
N PRO A 253 -3.73 0.85 -25.38
CA PRO A 253 -3.70 -0.01 -24.20
C PRO A 253 -3.81 0.83 -22.91
N PRO A 254 -4.72 0.50 -21.97
CA PRO A 254 -4.96 1.36 -20.80
C PRO A 254 -3.72 1.67 -19.95
N VAL A 255 -2.70 0.80 -20.00
CA VAL A 255 -1.44 0.96 -19.24
C VAL A 255 -0.61 2.17 -19.67
N ILE A 256 -0.81 2.70 -20.87
CA ILE A 256 -0.09 3.88 -21.38
C ILE A 256 -0.94 5.16 -21.39
N THR A 257 -2.22 5.09 -21.01
CA THR A 257 -3.11 6.25 -21.09
C THR A 257 -3.03 7.15 -19.85
N GLY A 258 -3.65 8.33 -19.88
CA GLY A 258 -3.71 9.24 -18.74
C GLY A 258 -4.49 8.68 -17.53
N LEU A 259 -4.47 9.42 -16.43
CA LEU A 259 -5.14 9.06 -15.17
C LEU A 259 -6.35 9.93 -14.84
N ASP A 260 -6.49 11.11 -15.44
CA ASP A 260 -7.57 12.08 -15.18
C ASP A 260 -7.87 12.28 -13.68
N ALA A 261 -6.87 12.74 -12.93
CA ALA A 261 -6.95 12.97 -11.49
C ALA A 261 -7.02 14.47 -11.16
N ASP A 262 -7.69 14.81 -10.07
CA ASP A 262 -7.80 16.19 -9.57
C ASP A 262 -6.91 16.46 -8.37
N TYR A 263 -6.69 15.43 -7.55
CA TYR A 263 -5.86 15.50 -6.36
C TYR A 263 -4.92 14.29 -6.25
N VAL A 264 -3.79 14.50 -5.59
CA VAL A 264 -2.86 13.44 -5.17
C VAL A 264 -2.85 13.37 -3.64
N LEU A 265 -3.00 12.18 -3.09
CA LEU A 265 -2.91 11.93 -1.66
C LEU A 265 -1.73 11.00 -1.39
N ILE A 266 -0.87 11.41 -0.45
CA ILE A 266 0.15 10.55 0.13
C ILE A 266 -0.07 10.45 1.64
N ASN A 267 0.16 9.28 2.22
CA ASN A 267 0.18 9.09 3.67
C ASN A 267 1.64 9.08 4.12
N LEU A 268 2.00 9.83 5.15
CA LEU A 268 3.39 9.95 5.57
C LEU A 268 3.54 9.62 7.05
N ALA A 269 4.65 8.97 7.41
CA ALA A 269 5.04 8.76 8.80
C ALA A 269 6.41 9.40 9.04
N ALA A 270 6.47 10.35 9.97
CA ALA A 270 7.67 11.08 10.34
C ALA A 270 7.75 11.27 11.86
N GLU A 271 8.89 11.69 12.37
CA GLU A 271 9.04 12.05 13.77
C GLU A 271 9.74 13.40 13.88
N LYS A 272 9.14 14.33 14.62
CA LYS A 272 9.74 15.60 15.01
C LYS A 272 10.70 15.35 16.16
N LEU A 273 11.94 15.78 16.02
CA LEU A 273 13.00 15.63 17.02
C LEU A 273 12.91 16.73 18.10
N SER A 274 13.73 16.60 19.16
CA SER A 274 13.69 17.46 20.35
C SER A 274 13.66 18.96 20.02
N GLU A 275 12.84 19.69 20.78
CA GLU A 275 12.77 21.17 20.80
C GLU A 275 14.08 21.83 21.27
N ASP A 276 15.02 21.08 21.85
CA ASP A 276 16.36 21.59 22.21
C ASP A 276 17.20 21.96 20.96
N ASN A 277 16.81 21.48 19.79
CA ASN A 277 17.46 21.84 18.54
C ASN A 277 17.15 23.28 18.16
N ILE A 278 18.13 23.98 17.58
CA ILE A 278 17.98 25.37 17.13
C ILE A 278 16.93 25.50 16.03
N LEU A 279 16.75 24.43 15.24
CA LEU A 279 15.79 24.32 14.16
C LEU A 279 14.88 23.12 14.41
N ASP A 280 13.66 23.16 13.89
CA ASP A 280 12.78 21.99 13.84
C ASP A 280 13.38 20.94 12.90
N LEU A 281 13.83 19.81 13.48
CA LEU A 281 14.43 18.69 12.78
C LEU A 281 13.50 17.48 12.79
N TYR A 282 13.58 16.67 11.73
CA TYR A 282 12.71 15.53 11.53
C TYR A 282 13.50 14.29 11.10
N THR A 283 12.92 13.12 11.32
CA THR A 283 13.41 11.84 10.79
C THR A 283 12.27 11.06 10.13
N LEU A 284 12.60 10.30 9.09
CA LEU A 284 11.70 9.37 8.39
C LEU A 284 12.17 7.94 8.70
N MET A 285 11.62 7.34 9.76
CA MET A 285 12.07 6.05 10.30
C MET A 285 11.41 4.84 9.64
N GLN A 286 10.81 5.00 8.47
CA GLN A 286 10.15 3.91 7.74
C GLN A 286 9.05 3.23 8.59
N MET A 287 8.17 4.03 9.20
CA MET A 287 7.19 3.56 10.19
C MET A 287 5.83 3.22 9.59
N GLY A 288 5.73 2.98 8.29
CA GLY A 288 4.55 2.40 7.63
C GLY A 288 3.74 3.37 6.76
N GLY A 289 4.15 4.64 6.65
CA GLY A 289 3.60 5.54 5.66
C GLY A 289 4.04 5.16 4.24
N ASP A 290 3.71 5.96 3.25
CA ASP A 290 4.06 5.70 1.85
C ASP A 290 5.57 5.79 1.61
N GLU A 291 6.33 6.44 2.50
CA GLU A 291 7.80 6.44 2.43
C GLU A 291 8.33 4.99 2.42
N THR A 292 7.77 4.11 3.28
CA THR A 292 8.10 2.68 3.27
C THR A 292 7.72 1.94 2.00
N LYS A 293 6.75 2.46 1.27
CA LYS A 293 6.17 1.82 0.09
C LYS A 293 6.87 2.22 -1.20
N ALA A 294 7.79 3.18 -1.16
CA ALA A 294 8.63 3.53 -2.31
C ALA A 294 9.35 2.30 -2.91
N PHE A 295 9.76 1.33 -2.08
CA PHE A 295 10.28 0.04 -2.56
C PHE A 295 9.30 -0.67 -3.50
N TRP A 296 8.01 -0.68 -3.15
CA TRP A 296 6.97 -1.29 -3.96
C TRP A 296 6.67 -0.49 -5.22
N PHE A 297 6.70 0.85 -5.15
CA PHE A 297 6.54 1.69 -6.35
C PHE A 297 7.62 1.35 -7.37
N LEU A 298 8.88 1.26 -6.92
CA LEU A 298 10.01 0.87 -7.75
C LEU A 298 9.84 -0.53 -8.34
N LYS A 299 9.46 -1.52 -7.52
CA LYS A 299 9.28 -2.90 -7.98
C LYS A 299 8.17 -3.03 -9.01
N ILE A 300 7.04 -2.41 -8.77
CA ILE A 300 5.87 -2.49 -9.65
C ILE A 300 6.10 -1.70 -10.94
N ALA A 301 6.90 -0.63 -10.88
CA ALA A 301 7.33 0.13 -12.05
C ALA A 301 8.58 -0.47 -12.74
N ASP A 302 9.05 -1.67 -12.39
CA ASP A 302 10.28 -2.29 -12.95
C ASP A 302 11.53 -1.40 -12.88
N LEU A 303 11.64 -0.57 -11.85
CA LEU A 303 12.80 0.27 -11.61
C LEU A 303 13.81 -0.46 -10.71
N ARG A 304 15.09 -0.20 -10.97
CA ARG A 304 16.17 -0.75 -10.16
C ARG A 304 16.20 -0.06 -8.79
N VAL A 305 15.90 -0.82 -7.74
CA VAL A 305 15.83 -0.32 -6.35
C VAL A 305 17.07 0.47 -5.92
N LEU A 306 18.26 -0.03 -6.25
CA LEU A 306 19.54 0.58 -5.86
C LEU A 306 19.84 1.92 -6.55
N ASP A 307 19.07 2.33 -7.56
CA ASP A 307 19.20 3.65 -8.15
C ASP A 307 18.55 4.72 -7.25
N TYR A 308 17.61 4.33 -6.39
CA TYR A 308 16.75 5.21 -5.59
C TYR A 308 16.91 5.02 -4.07
N TYR A 309 17.39 3.86 -3.63
CA TYR A 309 17.72 3.56 -2.24
C TYR A 309 19.21 3.55 -1.99
N ASN A 310 19.60 3.91 -0.76
CA ASN A 310 20.94 3.66 -0.25
C ASN A 310 21.21 2.14 -0.11
N GLN A 311 22.47 1.78 0.16
CA GLN A 311 22.88 0.37 0.22
C GLN A 311 22.18 -0.45 1.34
N GLU A 312 21.72 0.23 2.40
CA GLU A 312 21.07 -0.40 3.55
C GLU A 312 19.54 -0.42 3.44
N LEU A 313 18.98 0.13 2.36
CA LEU A 313 17.54 0.35 2.17
C LEU A 313 16.87 1.16 3.30
N SER A 314 17.66 1.92 4.06
CA SER A 314 17.20 2.73 5.20
C SER A 314 16.80 4.15 4.79
N GLY A 315 17.21 4.58 3.60
CA GLY A 315 16.97 5.92 3.06
C GLY A 315 17.21 5.96 1.56
N TYR A 316 17.12 7.16 0.98
CA TYR A 316 17.06 7.35 -0.46
C TYR A 316 18.29 8.06 -1.02
N THR A 317 18.53 7.90 -2.33
CA THR A 317 19.60 8.57 -3.06
C THR A 317 19.20 9.98 -3.49
N ASP A 318 20.16 10.78 -3.92
CA ASP A 318 19.91 12.09 -4.52
C ASP A 318 19.01 11.98 -5.76
N LYS A 319 19.13 10.89 -6.53
CA LYS A 319 18.27 10.63 -7.68
C LYS A 319 16.80 10.59 -7.29
N PHE A 320 16.47 9.86 -6.21
CA PHE A 320 15.10 9.82 -5.68
C PHE A 320 14.60 11.22 -5.32
N TRP A 321 15.37 11.97 -4.52
CA TRP A 321 14.98 13.29 -4.03
C TRP A 321 14.89 14.35 -5.13
N ASN A 322 15.71 14.24 -6.16
CA ASN A 322 15.80 15.24 -7.22
C ASN A 322 14.82 14.98 -8.36
N GLU A 323 14.62 13.72 -8.74
CA GLU A 323 13.93 13.38 -9.99
C GLU A 323 12.49 12.92 -9.80
N THR A 324 12.07 12.44 -8.63
CA THR A 324 10.77 11.76 -8.49
C THR A 324 9.68 12.67 -7.91
N LEU A 325 8.47 12.58 -8.45
CA LEU A 325 7.30 13.27 -7.91
C LEU A 325 7.09 12.88 -6.46
N PHE A 326 7.16 11.59 -6.13
CA PHE A 326 6.91 11.11 -4.77
C PHE A 326 7.79 11.79 -3.75
N ALA A 327 9.09 11.97 -4.03
CA ALA A 327 9.98 12.71 -3.15
C ALA A 327 9.63 14.21 -3.04
N LYS A 328 9.17 14.83 -4.14
CA LYS A 328 8.72 16.24 -4.11
C LYS A 328 7.42 16.45 -3.35
N LEU A 329 6.56 15.41 -3.24
CA LEU A 329 5.36 15.43 -2.40
C LEU A 329 5.70 15.26 -0.91
N ILE A 330 6.90 14.83 -0.54
CA ILE A 330 7.33 14.75 0.85
C ILE A 330 7.77 16.16 1.33
N PRO A 331 7.15 16.74 2.38
CA PRO A 331 7.42 18.11 2.83
C PRO A 331 8.70 18.22 3.68
N PHE A 332 9.69 17.38 3.39
CA PHE A 332 10.96 17.28 4.12
C PHE A 332 12.13 17.16 3.15
N THR A 333 13.25 17.80 3.44
CA THR A 333 14.49 17.72 2.64
C THR A 333 15.62 17.19 3.52
N PRO A 334 16.38 16.17 3.06
CA PRO A 334 17.52 15.66 3.81
C PRO A 334 18.60 16.73 3.87
N ILE A 335 19.13 16.97 5.08
CA ILE A 335 20.17 18.00 5.29
C ILE A 335 21.50 17.41 5.74
N LEU A 336 21.49 16.31 6.51
CA LEU A 336 22.69 15.65 7.00
C LEU A 336 22.37 14.24 7.53
N TYR A 337 23.41 13.46 7.75
CA TYR A 337 23.36 12.13 8.34
C TYR A 337 24.06 12.15 9.70
N VAL A 338 23.48 11.49 10.70
CA VAL A 338 24.02 11.49 12.08
C VAL A 338 24.13 10.08 12.63
N ASP A 339 25.18 9.84 13.40
CA ASP A 339 25.30 8.62 14.20
C ASP A 339 24.22 8.62 15.31
N PRO A 340 23.37 7.57 15.38
CA PRO A 340 22.30 7.50 16.38
C PRO A 340 22.81 7.39 17.82
N ASP A 341 24.04 6.89 18.02
CA ASP A 341 24.65 6.74 19.35
C ASP A 341 25.45 7.99 19.76
N ASN A 342 25.90 8.80 18.79
CA ASN A 342 26.61 10.05 19.04
C ASN A 342 26.25 11.17 18.04
N PRO A 343 25.30 12.06 18.40
CA PRO A 343 24.83 13.15 17.54
C PRO A 343 25.89 14.16 17.07
N GLU A 344 27.07 14.21 17.70
CA GLU A 344 28.19 15.05 17.27
C GLU A 344 28.88 14.51 16.01
N LEU A 345 28.72 13.22 15.70
CA LEU A 345 29.28 12.60 14.51
C LEU A 345 28.32 12.74 13.33
N GLN A 346 28.58 13.75 12.49
CA GLN A 346 27.74 14.09 11.34
C GLN A 346 28.45 13.81 10.01
N SER A 347 27.66 13.63 8.95
CA SER A 347 28.15 13.53 7.59
C SER A 347 27.19 14.20 6.62
N GLU A 348 27.72 14.90 5.61
CA GLU A 348 26.92 15.48 4.52
C GLU A 348 26.50 14.41 3.50
N THR A 349 27.21 13.28 3.46
CA THR A 349 26.94 12.17 2.54
C THR A 349 26.48 10.95 3.31
N PHE A 350 25.70 10.09 2.66
CA PHE A 350 25.25 8.85 3.27
C PHE A 350 26.40 8.03 3.85
N LYS A 351 26.23 7.58 5.10
CA LYS A 351 27.14 6.67 5.79
C LYS A 351 26.34 5.51 6.40
N PRO A 352 26.76 4.25 6.20
CA PRO A 352 26.15 3.07 6.82
C PRO A 352 25.94 3.25 8.33
N GLY A 353 24.75 2.90 8.81
CA GLY A 353 24.35 3.01 10.22
C GLY A 353 23.95 4.41 10.70
N TYR A 354 24.04 5.45 9.85
CA TYR A 354 23.64 6.80 10.22
C TYR A 354 22.16 7.05 9.88
N VAL A 355 21.49 7.83 10.72
CA VAL A 355 20.11 8.28 10.51
C VAL A 355 20.11 9.56 9.69
N THR A 356 19.20 9.65 8.71
CA THR A 356 19.04 10.87 7.90
C THR A 356 18.21 11.88 8.67
N ILE A 357 18.68 13.11 8.74
CA ILE A 357 17.98 14.24 9.36
C ILE A 357 17.42 15.13 8.28
N TYR A 358 16.19 15.56 8.50
CA TYR A 358 15.43 16.35 7.56
C TYR A 358 15.01 17.68 8.16
N LEU A 359 14.84 18.67 7.29
CA LEU A 359 14.22 19.95 7.59
C LEU A 359 12.87 20.05 6.84
N LYS A 360 11.87 20.66 7.48
CA LYS A 360 10.56 20.91 6.85
C LYS A 360 10.71 21.87 5.68
N ASP A 361 10.39 21.38 4.49
CA ASP A 361 10.56 22.09 3.23
C ASP A 361 9.45 21.64 2.28
N ILE A 362 8.47 22.51 2.03
CA ILE A 362 7.29 22.21 1.20
C ILE A 362 7.59 22.66 -0.23
N LYS A 363 7.69 21.70 -1.17
CA LYS A 363 8.13 21.96 -2.55
C LYS A 363 7.01 22.48 -3.44
N PHE A 364 5.77 22.25 -3.03
CA PHE A 364 4.56 22.67 -3.74
C PHE A 364 3.64 23.43 -2.78
N PRO A 365 4.03 24.65 -2.34
CA PRO A 365 3.20 25.44 -1.44
C PRO A 365 1.93 25.92 -2.15
N LEU A 366 0.91 26.29 -1.38
CA LEU A 366 -0.40 26.69 -1.90
C LEU A 366 -0.35 27.92 -2.83
N ASP A 367 0.54 28.86 -2.52
CA ASP A 367 0.60 30.18 -3.16
C ASP A 367 1.44 30.21 -4.45
N GLU A 368 2.11 29.12 -4.81
CA GLU A 368 2.96 29.05 -6.00
C GLU A 368 2.24 28.43 -7.21
N GLN A 369 2.58 28.91 -8.41
CA GLN A 369 2.06 28.40 -9.69
C GLN A 369 2.85 27.18 -10.17
N GLY A 370 2.94 26.15 -9.32
CA GLY A 370 3.54 24.86 -9.68
C GLY A 370 2.54 23.89 -10.31
N PRO A 371 3.01 22.68 -10.73
CA PRO A 371 2.15 21.60 -11.21
C PRO A 371 1.21 21.05 -10.11
N PHE A 372 1.61 21.20 -8.85
CA PHE A 372 0.85 20.75 -7.68
C PHE A 372 0.82 21.84 -6.60
N GLN A 373 -0.17 21.77 -5.71
CA GLN A 373 -0.34 22.69 -4.59
C GLN A 373 -0.79 21.92 -3.35
N LEU A 374 -0.04 22.01 -2.24
CA LEU A 374 -0.42 21.40 -0.96
C LEU A 374 -1.63 22.15 -0.39
N VAL A 375 -2.79 21.52 -0.43
CA VAL A 375 -4.08 22.12 -0.04
C VAL A 375 -4.58 21.64 1.31
N TYR A 376 -4.04 20.54 1.83
CA TYR A 376 -4.38 20.00 3.14
C TYR A 376 -3.18 19.29 3.76
N VAL A 377 -3.03 19.49 5.07
CA VAL A 377 -2.01 18.88 5.92
C VAL A 377 -2.72 18.31 7.13
N SER A 378 -2.43 17.04 7.47
CA SER A 378 -3.03 16.42 8.66
C SER A 378 -2.65 17.15 9.95
N PRO A 379 -3.55 17.24 10.96
CA PRO A 379 -3.30 17.92 12.23
C PRO A 379 -1.99 17.52 12.91
N SER A 380 -1.58 16.26 12.82
CA SER A 380 -0.29 15.80 13.35
C SER A 380 0.92 16.59 12.82
N PHE A 381 0.92 17.04 11.57
CA PHE A 381 2.02 17.80 10.96
C PHE A 381 2.00 19.31 11.25
N GLU A 382 0.94 19.80 11.91
CA GLU A 382 0.78 21.19 12.36
C GLU A 382 1.14 21.38 13.83
N ARG A 383 1.47 20.28 14.53
CA ARG A 383 1.88 20.31 15.93
C ARG A 383 3.27 20.92 16.12
N ASP A 384 3.40 21.69 17.20
CA ASP A 384 4.66 22.30 17.61
C ASP A 384 5.51 21.37 18.50
N ASP A 385 4.90 20.36 19.13
CA ASP A 385 5.58 19.49 20.09
C ASP A 385 6.34 18.32 19.44
N THR A 386 7.40 17.87 20.12
CA THR A 386 8.21 16.72 19.72
C THR A 386 7.36 15.44 19.61
N GLY A 387 7.70 14.55 18.67
CA GLY A 387 7.16 13.20 18.59
C GLY A 387 6.64 12.79 17.20
N PRO A 388 5.89 11.68 17.15
CA PRO A 388 5.45 11.09 15.88
C PRO A 388 4.41 11.96 15.19
N LEU A 389 4.54 12.04 13.87
CA LEU A 389 3.69 12.74 12.93
C LEU A 389 3.21 11.71 11.91
N THR A 390 1.91 11.65 11.68
CA THR A 390 1.33 10.68 10.75
C THR A 390 0.13 11.26 10.02
N GLY A 391 -0.19 10.65 8.88
CA GLY A 391 -1.46 10.88 8.21
C GLY A 391 -1.30 11.39 6.78
N PRO A 392 -2.44 11.63 6.12
CA PRO A 392 -2.49 12.06 4.74
C PRO A 392 -2.08 13.54 4.54
N LEU A 393 -1.42 13.78 3.42
CA LEU A 393 -1.18 15.09 2.81
C LEU A 393 -1.88 15.10 1.45
N ILE A 394 -2.60 16.18 1.14
CA ILE A 394 -3.39 16.25 -0.10
C ILE A 394 -2.89 17.42 -0.94
N TYR A 395 -2.53 17.09 -2.18
CA TYR A 395 -2.08 18.03 -3.18
C TYR A 395 -3.14 18.18 -4.26
N LYS A 396 -3.51 19.41 -4.59
CA LYS A 396 -4.33 19.71 -5.77
C LYS A 396 -3.46 19.72 -7.01
N ILE A 397 -3.95 19.14 -8.09
CA ILE A 397 -3.29 19.16 -9.40
C ILE A 397 -3.68 20.46 -10.11
N ASN A 398 -2.69 21.27 -10.48
CA ASN A 398 -2.93 22.54 -11.15
C ASN A 398 -3.20 22.30 -12.65
N LYS A 399 -4.46 22.19 -13.05
CA LYS A 399 -4.86 21.96 -14.45
C LYS A 399 -4.43 23.09 -15.41
N GLU A 400 -4.07 24.27 -14.90
CA GLU A 400 -3.64 25.44 -15.70
C GLU A 400 -2.10 25.56 -15.82
N TYR A 401 -1.34 24.68 -15.18
CA TYR A 401 0.12 24.69 -15.25
C TYR A 401 0.62 24.48 -16.68
N ASN A 402 1.71 25.16 -17.04
CA ASN A 402 2.38 24.96 -18.33
C ASN A 402 3.89 24.77 -18.08
N PRO A 403 4.44 23.56 -18.30
CA PRO A 403 5.87 23.31 -18.07
C PRO A 403 6.81 24.01 -19.07
N ASN A 404 6.25 24.63 -20.13
CA ASN A 404 7.03 25.32 -21.18
C ASN A 404 6.96 26.85 -21.11
N GLN A 405 6.30 27.41 -20.08
CA GLN A 405 6.37 28.85 -19.76
C GLN A 405 7.52 29.10 -18.78
#